data_AF-A0A0T1QDN7-F1
#
_entry.id   AF-A0A0T1QDN7-F1
#
_cell.length_a   1.000
_cell.length_b   1.000
_cell.length_c   1.000
_cell.angle_alpha   90.00
_cell.angle_beta   90.00
_cell.angle_gamma   90.00
#
_symmetry.space_group_name_H-M   'P 1'
#
loop_
_entity.id
_entity.type
_entity.pdbx_description
1 polymer ?
#
loop_
_entity_poly.entity_id
_entity_poly.type
_entity_poly.pdbx_seq_one_letter_code
_entity_poly.pdbx_strand_id
1 'polypeptide(L)'
;MMRIRGRTLSALLLATALGVSALAVDTYSAVTARGESGTSASAHGGHAVGTAPVAHVMGASALPSADDADGDGYIPANPQVTGVTPSTATPPPAYHREFQANCYVTHTAPDDPIVYPGQPGASHDHTFMGNTSTDARSTTASLTGGPTTCNAPADSSAYWMPSLFKGDQKILPEGPQVIYYKSGVTDYRSVRPFPKGLRYVVGSPMQSAEEFRAHKGFVEGWECGESFFNVDFPTSCPSRPDVKLNIRFQAPSCWNGLYLDTPDHKSHMAYPVVKPGTNDNMCPASHPVALPMIEFKMAFPVNGDMSQVRLSSGRGYSFHYDFFNAWEERTLKALVDHCIVGGLQCDTRGYDQNHPERGAVLNADHRLP
;
A
#
# COMPACT_ATOMS: atom_id res chain seq x y z
N MET A 1 -61.77 -37.94 16.42
CA MET A 1 -61.96 -37.23 15.13
C MET A 1 -60.75 -36.33 14.94
N MET A 2 -59.70 -36.78 14.23
CA MET A 2 -59.47 -36.61 12.78
C MET A 2 -59.35 -35.10 12.42
N ARG A 3 -58.25 -34.55 11.85
CA ARG A 3 -57.41 -35.07 10.75
C ARG A 3 -56.13 -34.22 10.60
N ILE A 4 -55.02 -34.87 10.30
CA ILE A 4 -53.74 -34.31 9.84
C ILE A 4 -53.88 -33.87 8.37
N ARG A 5 -53.22 -32.77 7.95
CA ARG A 5 -53.02 -32.42 6.53
C ARG A 5 -51.52 -32.24 6.25
N GLY A 6 -50.96 -33.18 5.49
CA GLY A 6 -49.61 -33.11 4.92
C GLY A 6 -49.57 -32.28 3.65
N ARG A 7 -48.38 -31.81 3.29
CA ARG A 7 -48.04 -31.28 1.97
C ARG A 7 -46.99 -32.17 1.32
N THR A 8 -47.31 -32.54 0.09
CA THR A 8 -46.66 -33.45 -0.83
C THR A 8 -45.35 -32.90 -1.37
N LEU A 9 -44.28 -33.72 -1.31
CA LEU A 9 -43.06 -33.59 -2.10
C LEU A 9 -43.22 -34.45 -3.36
N SER A 10 -43.04 -33.86 -4.54
CA SER A 10 -42.98 -34.57 -5.82
C SER A 10 -41.52 -34.78 -6.21
N ALA A 11 -41.15 -36.05 -6.35
CA ALA A 11 -39.90 -36.53 -6.92
C ALA A 11 -40.18 -37.13 -8.31
N LEU A 12 -39.27 -36.89 -9.26
CA LEU A 12 -39.02 -37.73 -10.45
C LEU A 12 -37.59 -37.35 -10.93
N LEU A 13 -36.54 -38.10 -10.61
CA LEU A 13 -36.03 -39.35 -11.21
C LEU A 13 -35.71 -39.25 -12.71
N LEU A 14 -34.41 -39.32 -13.04
CA LEU A 14 -33.86 -40.24 -14.05
C LEU A 14 -32.33 -40.38 -13.88
N ALA A 15 -31.91 -41.61 -13.57
CA ALA A 15 -30.55 -42.16 -13.69
C ALA A 15 -30.20 -42.34 -15.19
N THR A 16 -28.97 -42.52 -15.67
CA THR A 16 -27.89 -43.51 -15.40
C THR A 16 -26.65 -43.05 -16.20
N ALA A 17 -25.43 -42.94 -15.65
CA ALA A 17 -24.39 -43.96 -15.39
C ALA A 17 -23.35 -44.20 -16.52
N LEU A 18 -22.07 -44.11 -16.10
CA LEU A 18 -20.84 -44.82 -16.55
C LEU A 18 -20.11 -44.44 -17.85
N GLY A 19 -18.78 -44.24 -17.73
CA GLY A 19 -17.85 -44.43 -18.85
C GLY A 19 -16.46 -43.76 -18.76
N VAL A 20 -15.53 -44.41 -18.05
CA VAL A 20 -14.08 -44.61 -18.36
C VAL A 20 -13.23 -43.45 -18.91
N SER A 21 -12.21 -43.08 -18.14
CA SER A 21 -11.04 -42.28 -18.51
C SER A 21 -10.09 -43.03 -19.46
N ALA A 22 -9.66 -42.39 -20.54
CA ALA A 22 -8.56 -42.85 -21.38
C ALA A 22 -7.56 -41.73 -21.65
N LEU A 23 -6.29 -42.14 -21.65
CA LEU A 23 -5.05 -41.41 -21.82
C LEU A 23 -5.00 -40.62 -23.15
N ALA A 24 -4.35 -39.46 -23.16
CA ALA A 24 -3.83 -38.84 -24.37
C ALA A 24 -2.33 -38.60 -24.21
N VAL A 25 -1.60 -39.13 -25.19
CA VAL A 25 -0.15 -39.28 -25.30
C VAL A 25 0.44 -38.06 -26.02
N ASP A 26 1.67 -37.73 -25.65
CA ASP A 26 2.59 -36.83 -26.34
C ASP A 26 2.61 -37.00 -27.86
N THR A 27 2.74 -35.89 -28.59
CA THR A 27 3.51 -35.89 -29.84
C THR A 27 4.35 -34.63 -29.97
N TYR A 28 5.66 -34.84 -29.81
CA TYR A 28 6.71 -33.98 -30.37
C TYR A 28 6.72 -34.14 -31.90
N SER A 29 6.95 -33.05 -32.62
CA SER A 29 7.55 -33.09 -33.96
C SER A 29 8.34 -31.81 -34.20
N ALA A 30 9.65 -31.99 -34.23
CA ALA A 30 10.63 -31.04 -34.71
C ALA A 30 10.85 -31.27 -36.21
N VAL A 31 10.92 -30.21 -37.03
CA VAL A 31 11.64 -30.24 -38.32
C VAL A 31 12.20 -28.84 -38.66
N THR A 32 13.52 -28.75 -38.47
CA THR A 32 14.59 -28.19 -39.33
C THR A 32 14.64 -26.72 -39.73
N ALA A 33 15.81 -26.16 -39.40
CA ALA A 33 16.39 -24.95 -39.95
C ALA A 33 16.89 -25.12 -41.40
N ARG A 34 16.83 -24.02 -42.18
CA ARG A 34 17.83 -23.64 -43.19
C ARG A 34 17.92 -22.11 -43.21
N GLY A 35 19.13 -21.58 -43.13
CA GLY A 35 19.42 -20.16 -43.27
C GLY A 35 19.66 -19.75 -44.71
N GLU A 36 19.66 -18.44 -44.94
CA GLU A 36 20.48 -17.79 -45.95
C GLU A 36 20.59 -16.29 -45.66
N SER A 37 21.80 -15.77 -45.82
CA SER A 37 22.23 -14.39 -45.67
C SER A 37 21.90 -13.56 -46.91
N GLY A 38 21.49 -12.30 -46.73
CA GLY A 38 21.39 -11.33 -47.83
C GLY A 38 21.37 -9.89 -47.33
N THR A 39 22.48 -9.18 -47.54
CA THR A 39 22.65 -7.73 -47.36
C THR A 39 21.91 -6.95 -48.45
N SER A 40 21.19 -5.88 -48.10
CA SER A 40 21.13 -4.65 -48.91
C SER A 40 20.55 -3.48 -48.13
N ALA A 41 21.20 -2.32 -48.24
CA ALA A 41 20.74 -1.04 -47.74
C ALA A 41 19.84 -0.35 -48.78
N SER A 42 18.74 0.26 -48.33
CA SER A 42 18.18 1.44 -48.97
C SER A 42 17.28 2.20 -47.98
N ALA A 43 17.59 3.48 -47.83
CA ALA A 43 16.78 4.47 -47.15
C ALA A 43 15.53 4.79 -47.98
N HIS A 44 14.37 4.94 -47.35
CA HIS A 44 13.29 5.87 -47.70
C HIS A 44 12.37 6.05 -46.50
N GLY A 45 11.95 7.29 -46.26
CA GLY A 45 11.29 7.74 -45.03
C GLY A 45 9.77 7.52 -44.96
N GLY A 46 9.23 7.87 -43.80
CA GLY A 46 7.81 8.12 -43.57
C GLY A 46 7.03 6.95 -42.98
N HIS A 47 6.85 6.96 -41.66
CA HIS A 47 5.53 7.04 -40.99
C HIS A 47 5.68 6.67 -39.50
N ALA A 48 5.25 7.59 -38.64
CA ALA A 48 5.16 7.39 -37.21
C ALA A 48 4.12 6.31 -36.92
N VAL A 49 4.59 5.14 -36.49
CA VAL A 49 3.75 4.08 -35.95
C VAL A 49 3.83 4.18 -34.42
N GLY A 50 2.66 4.33 -33.79
CA GLY A 50 2.52 4.44 -32.35
C GLY A 50 3.25 3.31 -31.63
N THR A 51 4.14 3.69 -30.72
CA THR A 51 4.80 2.78 -29.80
C THR A 51 3.73 2.20 -28.87
N ALA A 52 3.52 0.89 -28.95
CA ALA A 52 2.84 0.12 -27.93
C ALA A 52 3.47 0.39 -26.55
N PRO A 53 2.71 0.33 -25.44
CA PRO A 53 3.26 0.58 -24.12
C PRO A 53 4.35 -0.45 -23.84
N VAL A 54 5.58 0.04 -23.68
CA VAL A 54 6.69 -0.76 -23.18
C VAL A 54 6.31 -1.17 -21.76
N ALA A 55 6.27 -2.47 -21.50
CA ALA A 55 6.18 -2.98 -20.13
C ALA A 55 7.42 -2.49 -19.39
N HIS A 56 7.26 -1.44 -18.59
CA HIS A 56 8.32 -0.90 -17.74
C HIS A 56 8.58 -1.89 -16.61
N VAL A 57 9.41 -2.92 -16.83
CA VAL A 57 10.00 -3.65 -15.71
C VAL A 57 10.62 -2.62 -14.77
N MET A 58 10.25 -2.61 -13.49
CA MET A 58 10.92 -1.80 -12.47
C MET A 58 12.40 -2.17 -12.52
N GLY A 59 13.19 -1.37 -13.26
CA GLY A 59 14.61 -1.59 -13.38
C GLY A 59 15.20 -1.44 -11.99
N ALA A 60 15.81 -2.49 -11.45
CA ALA A 60 16.55 -2.39 -10.21
C ALA A 60 17.54 -1.22 -10.34
N SER A 61 17.51 -0.30 -9.38
CA SER A 61 18.48 0.80 -9.32
C SER A 61 19.89 0.22 -9.39
N ALA A 62 20.75 0.81 -10.21
CA ALA A 62 22.17 0.47 -10.26
C ALA A 62 22.98 1.11 -9.12
N LEU A 63 22.37 2.00 -8.33
CA LEU A 63 22.98 2.66 -7.18
C LEU A 63 22.38 2.13 -5.88
N PRO A 64 23.20 1.79 -4.88
CA PRO A 64 22.71 1.46 -3.55
C PRO A 64 22.27 2.71 -2.79
N SER A 65 21.37 2.54 -1.83
CA SER A 65 21.01 3.59 -0.87
C SER A 65 22.22 3.94 0.00
N ALA A 66 22.34 5.18 0.47
CA ALA A 66 23.38 5.53 1.45
C ALA A 66 23.15 4.88 2.84
N ASP A 67 21.95 4.35 3.09
CA ASP A 67 21.67 3.48 4.26
C ASP A 67 22.06 2.00 4.01
N ASP A 68 22.40 1.64 2.78
CA ASP A 68 22.85 0.32 2.34
C ASP A 68 24.38 0.34 2.14
N ALA A 69 25.11 0.00 3.22
CA ALA A 69 26.56 0.23 3.29
C ALA A 69 27.39 -0.72 2.43
N ASP A 70 26.90 -1.94 2.15
CA ASP A 70 27.56 -2.93 1.32
C ASP A 70 27.00 -3.00 -0.11
N GLY A 71 25.83 -2.39 -0.34
CA GLY A 71 25.25 -2.17 -1.65
C GLY A 71 24.55 -3.41 -2.21
N ASP A 72 24.16 -4.35 -1.35
CA ASP A 72 23.49 -5.58 -1.74
C ASP A 72 21.95 -5.45 -1.82
N GLY A 73 21.43 -4.26 -1.48
CA GLY A 73 20.01 -3.93 -1.46
C GLY A 73 19.29 -4.32 -0.16
N TYR A 74 19.98 -4.94 0.80
CA TYR A 74 19.45 -5.25 2.12
C TYR A 74 19.88 -4.21 3.15
N ILE A 75 18.91 -3.63 3.86
CA ILE A 75 19.20 -2.71 4.96
C ILE A 75 18.86 -3.42 6.27
N PRO A 76 19.84 -3.93 7.03
CA PRO A 76 19.56 -4.66 8.27
C PRO A 76 19.01 -3.72 9.35
N ALA A 77 18.03 -4.20 10.11
CA ALA A 77 17.58 -3.52 11.32
C ALA A 77 18.62 -3.63 12.43
N ASN A 78 18.73 -2.59 13.25
CA ASN A 78 19.63 -2.56 14.40
C ASN A 78 18.91 -2.03 15.66
N PRO A 79 18.58 -2.89 16.65
CA PRO A 79 18.77 -4.34 16.64
C PRO A 79 17.74 -5.05 15.75
N GLN A 80 18.10 -6.22 15.23
CA GLN A 80 17.12 -7.15 14.66
C GLN A 80 16.24 -7.74 15.75
N VAL A 81 15.01 -8.08 15.39
CA VAL A 81 13.99 -8.70 16.24
C VAL A 81 13.85 -10.17 15.87
N THR A 82 14.58 -11.04 16.58
CA THR A 82 14.60 -12.48 16.32
C THR A 82 13.85 -13.27 17.41
N GLY A 83 13.56 -14.56 17.14
CA GLY A 83 12.92 -15.45 18.11
C GLY A 83 11.45 -15.14 18.43
N VAL A 84 10.80 -14.28 17.65
CA VAL A 84 9.38 -13.95 17.85
C VAL A 84 8.51 -15.06 17.27
N THR A 85 7.55 -15.52 18.07
CA THR A 85 6.43 -16.34 17.58
C THR A 85 5.23 -15.43 17.37
N PRO A 86 4.55 -15.46 16.20
CA PRO A 86 3.37 -14.65 15.98
C PRO A 86 2.31 -14.90 17.05
N SER A 87 1.71 -13.83 17.58
CA SER A 87 0.62 -13.99 18.55
C SER A 87 -0.60 -14.61 17.88
N THR A 88 -1.23 -15.55 18.57
CA THR A 88 -2.49 -16.19 18.17
C THR A 88 -3.63 -15.93 19.15
N ALA A 89 -3.41 -15.03 20.12
CA ALA A 89 -4.40 -14.68 21.11
C ALA A 89 -5.58 -13.91 20.49
N THR A 90 -6.74 -13.98 21.14
CA THR A 90 -7.92 -13.22 20.76
C THR A 90 -8.30 -12.34 21.96
N PRO A 91 -7.82 -11.08 22.02
CA PRO A 91 -8.21 -10.15 23.09
C PRO A 91 -9.71 -9.84 23.06
N PRO A 92 -10.25 -9.23 24.14
CA PRO A 92 -11.57 -8.63 24.11
C PRO A 92 -11.72 -7.70 22.90
N PRO A 93 -12.88 -7.71 22.22
CA PRO A 93 -13.10 -6.87 21.05
C PRO A 93 -12.89 -5.39 21.37
N ALA A 94 -12.04 -4.75 20.57
CA ALA A 94 -11.93 -3.30 20.49
C ALA A 94 -12.31 -2.89 19.07
N TYR A 95 -13.35 -2.07 18.94
CA TYR A 95 -13.91 -1.72 17.64
C TYR A 95 -12.90 -0.89 16.81
N HIS A 96 -12.15 -0.02 17.50
CA HIS A 96 -11.04 0.74 16.95
C HIS A 96 -9.72 0.38 17.64
N ARG A 97 -8.62 0.62 16.94
CA ARG A 97 -7.25 0.26 17.32
C ARG A 97 -6.29 1.02 16.42
N GLU A 98 -6.41 2.34 16.45
CA GLU A 98 -5.82 3.22 15.45
C GLU A 98 -5.48 4.61 15.99
N PHE A 99 -4.54 5.27 15.33
CA PHE A 99 -4.34 6.72 15.42
C PHE A 99 -4.09 7.31 14.04
N GLN A 100 -4.16 8.63 13.93
CA GLN A 100 -3.95 9.39 12.70
C GLN A 100 -2.65 10.18 12.77
N ALA A 101 -1.86 10.21 11.70
CA ALA A 101 -0.70 11.12 11.61
C ALA A 101 -1.10 12.49 11.04
N ASN A 102 -1.93 12.47 9.99
CA ASN A 102 -2.43 13.59 9.18
C ASN A 102 -1.36 14.58 8.74
N CYS A 103 -1.01 14.57 7.45
CA CYS A 103 0.08 15.37 6.92
C CYS A 103 -0.36 16.15 5.66
N TYR A 104 0.17 17.35 5.47
CA TYR A 104 -0.09 18.14 4.27
C TYR A 104 0.89 17.77 3.15
N VAL A 105 0.48 18.01 1.91
CA VAL A 105 1.39 17.97 0.76
C VAL A 105 2.53 18.97 0.97
N THR A 106 3.76 18.54 0.74
CA THR A 106 4.95 19.39 0.83
C THR A 106 5.32 19.91 -0.56
N HIS A 107 5.53 19.00 -1.49
CA HIS A 107 5.93 19.28 -2.87
C HIS A 107 5.66 18.07 -3.75
N THR A 108 6.04 18.19 -5.03
CA THR A 108 6.02 17.08 -5.98
C THR A 108 7.35 17.02 -6.72
N ALA A 109 7.86 15.82 -6.98
CA ALA A 109 9.08 15.62 -7.75
C ALA A 109 9.10 14.23 -8.41
N PRO A 110 9.77 14.05 -9.56
CA PRO A 110 10.05 12.75 -10.17
C PRO A 110 11.16 11.96 -9.45
N ASP A 111 11.11 11.95 -8.12
CA ASP A 111 12.14 11.38 -7.24
C ASP A 111 11.58 10.18 -6.49
N ASP A 112 12.44 9.21 -6.18
CA ASP A 112 12.09 8.07 -5.33
C ASP A 112 13.34 7.57 -4.57
N PRO A 113 13.50 7.92 -3.29
CA PRO A 113 14.68 7.49 -2.51
C PRO A 113 14.69 6.01 -2.14
N ILE A 114 13.59 5.27 -2.34
CA ILE A 114 13.54 3.82 -2.10
C ILE A 114 13.93 3.08 -3.38
N VAL A 115 13.22 3.35 -4.48
CA VAL A 115 13.37 2.62 -5.74
C VAL A 115 14.55 3.12 -6.58
N TYR A 116 14.83 4.43 -6.54
CA TYR A 116 15.90 5.08 -7.31
C TYR A 116 16.81 5.94 -6.42
N PRO A 117 17.42 5.36 -5.37
CA PRO A 117 18.23 6.11 -4.42
C PRO A 117 19.38 6.84 -5.13
N GLY A 118 19.56 8.11 -4.80
CA GLY A 118 20.60 8.97 -5.34
C GLY A 118 20.36 9.44 -6.78
N GLN A 119 19.21 9.14 -7.39
CA GLN A 119 18.93 9.43 -8.81
C GLN A 119 17.74 10.40 -8.98
N PRO A 120 17.95 11.72 -8.81
CA PRO A 120 16.90 12.71 -9.05
C PRO A 120 16.33 12.62 -10.47
N GLY A 121 15.01 12.66 -10.59
CA GLY A 121 14.30 12.61 -11.87
C GLY A 121 14.22 11.23 -12.52
N ALA A 122 14.67 10.17 -11.86
CA ALA A 122 14.61 8.81 -12.41
C ALA A 122 13.22 8.16 -12.28
N SER A 123 12.35 8.68 -11.42
CA SER A 123 11.00 8.14 -11.23
C SER A 123 9.96 8.91 -12.04
N HIS A 124 8.72 8.42 -12.00
CA HIS A 124 7.56 9.24 -12.36
C HIS A 124 7.28 10.27 -11.24
N ASP A 125 6.49 11.30 -11.54
CA ASP A 125 6.23 12.38 -10.59
C ASP A 125 5.42 11.89 -9.38
N HIS A 126 5.95 12.09 -8.18
CA HIS A 126 5.28 11.79 -6.93
C HIS A 126 4.78 13.05 -6.22
N THR A 127 3.70 12.91 -5.46
CA THR A 127 3.24 13.91 -4.48
C THR A 127 3.71 13.49 -3.09
N PHE A 128 4.53 14.33 -2.46
CA PHE A 128 5.14 14.07 -1.16
C PHE A 128 4.38 14.74 -0.02
N MET A 129 4.34 14.08 1.14
CA MET A 129 3.72 14.53 2.40
C MET A 129 4.62 14.17 3.59
N GLY A 130 4.45 14.89 4.70
CA GLY A 130 5.23 14.70 5.92
C GLY A 130 6.54 15.46 5.86
N ASN A 131 7.68 14.76 5.80
CA ASN A 131 8.99 15.40 5.77
C ASN A 131 9.14 16.32 4.55
N THR A 132 9.47 17.59 4.82
CA THR A 132 9.56 18.65 3.81
C THR A 132 10.84 18.63 2.99
N SER A 133 11.85 17.85 3.39
CA SER A 133 13.12 17.72 2.67
C SER A 133 13.28 16.39 1.92
N THR A 134 12.20 15.63 1.76
CA THR A 134 12.27 14.36 1.03
C THR A 134 12.65 14.59 -0.43
N ASP A 135 13.74 14.01 -0.89
CA ASP A 135 14.16 13.95 -2.29
C ASP A 135 14.80 12.58 -2.62
N ALA A 136 15.28 12.38 -3.85
CA ALA A 136 15.92 11.13 -4.26
C ALA A 136 17.16 10.73 -3.43
N ARG A 137 17.75 11.64 -2.65
CA ARG A 137 18.94 11.39 -1.80
C ARG A 137 18.56 11.15 -0.33
N SER A 138 17.28 11.07 -0.01
CA SER A 138 16.83 10.88 1.37
C SER A 138 17.38 9.58 1.98
N THR A 139 17.79 9.68 3.24
CA THR A 139 18.27 8.59 4.08
C THR A 139 17.55 8.63 5.42
N THR A 140 17.69 7.58 6.21
CA THR A 140 17.17 7.56 7.58
C THR A 140 17.73 8.74 8.37
N ALA A 141 19.02 9.04 8.21
CA ALA A 141 19.69 10.14 8.89
C ALA A 141 19.20 11.52 8.44
N SER A 142 18.99 11.72 7.13
CA SER A 142 18.53 13.03 6.62
C SER A 142 17.08 13.34 6.96
N LEU A 143 16.24 12.31 7.10
CA LEU A 143 14.83 12.48 7.47
C LEU A 143 14.63 12.62 8.98
N THR A 144 15.41 11.90 9.80
CA THR A 144 15.21 11.86 11.26
C THR A 144 15.32 13.25 11.89
N GLY A 145 14.26 13.68 12.58
CA GLY A 145 14.20 14.99 13.24
C GLY A 145 14.11 16.17 12.26
N GLY A 146 13.90 15.90 10.97
CA GLY A 146 13.69 16.91 9.95
C GLY A 146 12.32 17.61 10.05
N PRO A 147 12.17 18.78 9.41
CA PRO A 147 10.90 19.51 9.37
C PRO A 147 9.81 18.72 8.67
N THR A 148 8.58 18.77 9.21
CA THR A 148 7.42 18.02 8.74
C THR A 148 6.17 18.88 8.63
N THR A 149 5.27 18.48 7.74
CA THR A 149 3.89 18.98 7.67
C THR A 149 2.88 18.09 8.38
N CYS A 150 3.32 17.01 9.03
CA CYS A 150 2.42 16.21 9.87
C CYS A 150 1.98 16.99 11.11
N ASN A 151 0.78 16.70 11.62
CA ASN A 151 0.26 17.37 12.81
C ASN A 151 1.16 17.18 14.04
N ALA A 152 1.76 16.00 14.19
CA ALA A 152 2.79 15.76 15.20
C ALA A 152 4.16 16.20 14.67
N PRO A 153 4.84 17.20 15.28
CA PRO A 153 6.17 17.63 14.85
C PRO A 153 7.25 16.55 14.99
N ALA A 154 6.96 15.49 15.77
CA ALA A 154 7.80 14.32 15.95
C ALA A 154 7.71 13.31 14.80
N ASP A 155 6.76 13.48 13.86
CA ASP A 155 6.67 12.65 12.67
C ASP A 155 7.47 13.25 11.52
N SER A 156 8.77 12.96 11.47
CA SER A 156 9.61 13.34 10.32
C SER A 156 9.60 12.28 9.20
N SER A 157 8.63 11.37 9.17
CA SER A 157 8.51 10.34 8.13
C SER A 157 8.14 10.94 6.78
N ALA A 158 8.52 10.23 5.72
CA ALA A 158 8.15 10.58 4.36
C ALA A 158 7.07 9.63 3.84
N TYR A 159 6.06 10.21 3.19
CA TYR A 159 4.93 9.53 2.59
C TYR A 159 4.74 10.07 1.18
N TRP A 160 4.70 9.21 0.17
CA TRP A 160 4.45 9.67 -1.19
C TRP A 160 3.67 8.67 -2.02
N MET A 161 3.05 9.18 -3.08
CA MET A 161 2.25 8.43 -4.03
C MET A 161 2.35 9.10 -5.42
N PRO A 162 2.00 8.40 -6.51
CA PRO A 162 1.94 9.01 -7.83
C PRO A 162 1.07 10.26 -7.85
N SER A 163 1.58 11.35 -8.41
CA SER A 163 0.81 12.58 -8.57
C SER A 163 -0.39 12.36 -9.50
N LEU A 164 -1.53 12.91 -9.10
CA LEU A 164 -2.75 12.93 -9.91
C LEU A 164 -2.72 14.11 -10.88
N PHE A 165 -3.18 13.89 -12.11
CA PHE A 165 -3.36 14.90 -13.14
C PHE A 165 -4.77 14.85 -13.72
N LYS A 166 -5.24 15.99 -14.21
CA LYS A 166 -6.35 16.11 -15.17
C LYS A 166 -5.82 16.83 -16.41
N GLY A 167 -5.61 16.08 -17.50
CA GLY A 167 -4.84 16.58 -18.64
C GLY A 167 -3.38 16.84 -18.23
N ASP A 168 -2.94 18.09 -18.37
CA ASP A 168 -1.60 18.55 -17.96
C ASP A 168 -1.60 19.22 -16.58
N GLN A 169 -2.78 19.48 -16.01
CA GLN A 169 -2.88 20.11 -14.69
C GLN A 169 -2.68 19.07 -13.59
N LYS A 170 -1.69 19.31 -12.73
CA LYS A 170 -1.49 18.54 -11.50
C LYS A 170 -2.59 18.87 -10.49
N ILE A 171 -3.17 17.83 -9.90
CA ILE A 171 -4.24 17.93 -8.90
C ILE A 171 -3.67 17.46 -7.56
N LEU A 172 -3.42 18.41 -6.66
CA LEU A 172 -2.94 18.13 -5.33
C LEU A 172 -4.10 17.90 -4.36
N PRO A 173 -3.98 16.96 -3.41
CA PRO A 173 -4.89 16.89 -2.29
C PRO A 173 -4.96 18.21 -1.51
N GLU A 174 -6.14 18.53 -0.99
CA GLU A 174 -6.37 19.75 -0.19
C GLU A 174 -6.39 19.44 1.29
N GLY A 175 -5.70 20.26 2.07
CA GLY A 175 -5.63 20.10 3.53
C GLY A 175 -4.79 18.90 3.96
N PRO A 176 -4.86 18.52 5.25
CA PRO A 176 -4.13 17.37 5.73
C PRO A 176 -4.76 16.08 5.21
N GLN A 177 -3.95 15.23 4.62
CA GLN A 177 -4.39 13.91 4.18
C GLN A 177 -4.32 12.91 5.31
N VAL A 178 -5.31 12.04 5.38
CA VAL A 178 -5.40 11.10 6.49
C VAL A 178 -4.51 9.89 6.23
N ILE A 179 -3.54 9.73 7.11
CA ILE A 179 -2.66 8.56 7.15
C ILE A 179 -2.95 7.86 8.48
N TYR A 180 -3.65 6.74 8.40
CA TYR A 180 -3.97 5.95 9.57
C TYR A 180 -2.87 4.97 9.90
N TYR A 181 -2.64 4.77 11.18
CA TYR A 181 -1.87 3.68 11.76
C TYR A 181 -2.85 2.78 12.50
N LYS A 182 -3.13 1.59 11.96
CA LYS A 182 -4.15 0.65 12.49
C LYS A 182 -3.54 -0.68 12.89
N SER A 183 -4.19 -1.49 13.73
CA SER A 183 -3.82 -2.91 13.82
C SER A 183 -4.41 -3.73 12.67
N GLY A 184 -3.53 -4.38 11.90
CA GLY A 184 -3.91 -5.37 10.89
C GLY A 184 -4.16 -6.79 11.44
N VAL A 185 -3.76 -7.07 12.68
CA VAL A 185 -3.93 -8.36 13.36
C VAL A 185 -5.04 -8.32 14.41
N THR A 186 -5.59 -9.49 14.75
CA THR A 186 -6.61 -9.64 15.80
C THR A 186 -6.03 -9.33 17.19
N ASP A 187 -4.84 -9.86 17.53
CA ASP A 187 -4.17 -9.50 18.78
C ASP A 187 -3.47 -8.15 18.66
N TYR A 188 -4.25 -7.08 18.67
CA TYR A 188 -3.76 -5.70 18.58
C TYR A 188 -2.76 -5.31 19.67
N ARG A 189 -2.75 -6.04 20.79
CA ARG A 189 -1.79 -5.85 21.89
C ARG A 189 -0.37 -6.32 21.55
N SER A 190 -0.22 -7.10 20.48
CA SER A 190 1.09 -7.59 20.01
C SER A 190 1.79 -6.61 19.06
N VAL A 191 1.10 -5.56 18.62
CA VAL A 191 1.64 -4.56 17.70
C VAL A 191 2.76 -3.76 18.38
N ARG A 192 3.88 -3.60 17.66
CA ARG A 192 5.06 -2.84 18.10
C ARG A 192 5.22 -1.59 17.23
N PRO A 193 5.87 -0.51 17.70
CA PRO A 193 6.19 0.64 16.84
C PRO A 193 7.12 0.23 15.69
N PHE A 194 7.03 0.94 14.57
CA PHE A 194 7.96 0.75 13.45
C PHE A 194 9.40 1.00 13.90
N PRO A 195 10.37 0.16 13.50
CA PRO A 195 11.78 0.49 13.69
C PRO A 195 12.13 1.70 12.82
N LYS A 196 12.99 2.58 13.36
CA LYS A 196 13.45 3.75 12.62
C LYS A 196 14.11 3.32 11.30
N GLY A 197 13.77 4.02 10.23
CA GLY A 197 14.31 3.75 8.90
C GLY A 197 13.62 2.64 8.11
N LEU A 198 12.62 1.95 8.68
CA LEU A 198 11.79 1.00 7.92
C LEU A 198 11.20 1.71 6.70
N ARG A 199 11.32 1.10 5.52
CA ARG A 199 10.75 1.64 4.29
C ARG A 199 10.25 0.54 3.38
N TYR A 200 9.19 0.79 2.65
CA TYR A 200 8.62 -0.18 1.71
C TYR A 200 7.68 0.48 0.70
N VAL A 201 7.46 -0.22 -0.41
CA VAL A 201 6.51 0.18 -1.46
C VAL A 201 5.24 -0.68 -1.39
N VAL A 202 4.07 -0.08 -1.44
CA VAL A 202 2.77 -0.76 -1.41
C VAL A 202 2.08 -0.69 -2.77
N GLY A 203 1.66 -1.83 -3.34
CA GLY A 203 1.14 -1.87 -4.72
C GLY A 203 2.25 -1.86 -5.77
N SER A 204 1.94 -1.53 -7.02
CA SER A 204 2.93 -1.41 -8.09
C SER A 204 2.45 -0.50 -9.22
N PRO A 205 3.31 0.33 -9.82
CA PRO A 205 2.96 1.08 -11.03
C PRO A 205 2.65 0.18 -12.24
N MET A 206 3.14 -1.07 -12.22
CA MET A 206 2.97 -2.03 -13.32
C MET A 206 1.74 -2.92 -13.19
N GLN A 207 1.04 -2.90 -12.07
CA GLN A 207 -0.06 -3.85 -11.84
C GLN A 207 -1.19 -3.62 -12.84
N SER A 208 -1.82 -4.70 -13.27
CA SER A 208 -3.06 -4.68 -14.04
C SER A 208 -4.25 -4.30 -13.16
N ALA A 209 -5.39 -3.99 -13.80
CA ALA A 209 -6.64 -3.75 -13.08
C ALA A 209 -7.10 -4.97 -12.26
N GLU A 210 -6.82 -6.19 -12.72
CA GLU A 210 -7.14 -7.43 -12.00
C GLU A 210 -6.25 -7.60 -10.77
N GLU A 211 -4.94 -7.37 -10.91
CA GLU A 211 -4.00 -7.40 -9.79
C GLU A 211 -4.33 -6.32 -8.75
N PHE A 212 -4.68 -5.11 -9.19
CA PHE A 212 -5.12 -4.05 -8.28
C PHE A 212 -6.39 -4.43 -7.52
N ARG A 213 -7.40 -5.01 -8.21
CA ARG A 213 -8.64 -5.52 -7.59
C ARG A 213 -8.35 -6.60 -6.54
N ALA A 214 -7.42 -7.49 -6.84
CA ALA A 214 -7.06 -8.64 -6.01
C ALA A 214 -6.04 -8.29 -4.91
N HIS A 215 -5.46 -7.09 -4.94
CA HIS A 215 -4.44 -6.67 -3.99
C HIS A 215 -4.99 -6.69 -2.56
N LYS A 216 -4.23 -7.26 -1.62
CA LYS A 216 -4.67 -7.39 -0.22
C LYS A 216 -4.91 -6.05 0.48
N GLY A 217 -4.29 -4.99 -0.02
CA GLY A 217 -4.48 -3.61 0.44
C GLY A 217 -5.67 -2.87 -0.17
N PHE A 218 -6.39 -3.48 -1.12
CA PHE A 218 -7.53 -2.84 -1.79
C PHE A 218 -8.69 -2.60 -0.81
N VAL A 219 -9.07 -1.35 -0.63
CA VAL A 219 -10.23 -0.96 0.18
C VAL A 219 -11.18 -0.14 -0.67
N GLU A 220 -12.22 -0.80 -1.17
CA GLU A 220 -13.31 -0.18 -1.95
C GLU A 220 -12.89 0.57 -3.24
N GLY A 221 -11.59 0.63 -3.58
CA GLY A 221 -11.10 1.17 -4.85
C GLY A 221 -11.19 2.69 -4.95
N TRP A 222 -11.27 3.20 -6.18
CA TRP A 222 -11.50 4.63 -6.44
C TRP A 222 -12.96 4.98 -6.19
N GLU A 223 -13.18 6.05 -5.43
CA GLU A 223 -14.49 6.50 -5.00
C GLU A 223 -14.77 7.92 -5.45
N CYS A 224 -16.00 8.18 -5.91
CA CYS A 224 -16.44 9.52 -6.26
C CYS A 224 -17.95 9.70 -6.07
N GLY A 225 -18.33 10.42 -5.01
CA GLY A 225 -19.73 10.45 -4.57
C GLY A 225 -20.22 9.04 -4.22
N GLU A 226 -21.31 8.60 -4.85
CA GLU A 226 -21.88 7.26 -4.66
C GLU A 226 -21.24 6.18 -5.57
N SER A 227 -20.20 6.52 -6.34
CA SER A 227 -19.44 5.55 -7.13
C SER A 227 -18.31 4.98 -6.30
N PHE A 228 -18.26 3.65 -6.13
CA PHE A 228 -17.28 2.92 -5.34
C PHE A 228 -16.98 1.55 -5.98
N PHE A 229 -16.00 0.81 -5.45
CA PHE A 229 -15.43 -0.44 -6.00
C PHE A 229 -14.74 -0.31 -7.37
N ASN A 230 -14.39 0.91 -7.80
CA ASN A 230 -13.76 1.11 -9.10
C ASN A 230 -12.26 0.75 -9.06
N VAL A 231 -11.82 -0.09 -10.00
CA VAL A 231 -10.39 -0.41 -10.20
C VAL A 231 -9.64 0.69 -10.97
N ASP A 232 -10.38 1.65 -11.51
CA ASP A 232 -9.85 2.80 -12.23
C ASP A 232 -10.71 4.02 -11.94
N PHE A 233 -10.31 5.18 -12.45
CA PHE A 233 -11.11 6.39 -12.35
C PHE A 233 -12.46 6.17 -13.04
N PRO A 234 -13.59 6.46 -12.36
CA PRO A 234 -14.90 6.47 -13.03
C PRO A 234 -14.86 7.51 -14.14
N THR A 235 -15.56 7.29 -15.26
CA THR A 235 -15.54 8.22 -16.41
C THR A 235 -16.16 9.58 -16.10
N SER A 236 -17.01 9.64 -15.07
CA SER A 236 -17.59 10.88 -14.58
C SER A 236 -17.80 10.83 -13.07
N CYS A 237 -17.85 12.02 -12.48
CA CYS A 237 -18.07 12.28 -11.07
C CYS A 237 -19.16 13.35 -10.93
N PRO A 238 -20.01 13.31 -9.88
CA PRO A 238 -20.95 14.40 -9.62
C PRO A 238 -20.22 15.76 -9.56
N SER A 239 -20.62 16.70 -10.39
CA SER A 239 -19.97 18.02 -10.52
C SER A 239 -20.49 18.98 -9.43
N ARG A 240 -20.02 18.79 -8.20
CA ARG A 240 -20.37 19.61 -7.03
C ARG A 240 -19.13 19.91 -6.19
N PRO A 241 -19.01 21.11 -5.57
CA PRO A 241 -17.77 21.54 -4.92
C PRO A 241 -17.24 20.64 -3.81
N ASP A 242 -18.11 19.88 -3.17
CA ASP A 242 -17.79 18.98 -2.06
C ASP A 242 -17.60 17.51 -2.49
N VAL A 243 -17.67 17.20 -3.79
CA VAL A 243 -17.26 15.90 -4.31
C VAL A 243 -15.80 15.92 -4.68
N LYS A 244 -15.08 14.97 -4.08
CA LYS A 244 -13.68 14.66 -4.32
C LYS A 244 -13.59 13.25 -4.88
N LEU A 245 -12.54 12.99 -5.65
CA LEU A 245 -12.10 11.64 -5.97
C LEU A 245 -11.29 11.12 -4.78
N ASN A 246 -11.57 9.92 -4.29
CA ASN A 246 -10.92 9.36 -3.11
C ASN A 246 -10.35 7.97 -3.40
N ILE A 247 -9.34 7.60 -2.62
CA ILE A 247 -8.81 6.24 -2.59
C ILE A 247 -8.39 5.88 -1.16
N ARG A 248 -8.62 4.62 -0.80
CA ARG A 248 -8.10 3.98 0.40
C ARG A 248 -7.24 2.78 0.04
N PHE A 249 -6.03 2.71 0.60
CA PHE A 249 -5.12 1.60 0.31
C PHE A 249 -4.25 1.25 1.52
N GLN A 250 -4.25 -0.03 1.88
CA GLN A 250 -3.63 -0.55 3.10
C GLN A 250 -2.27 -1.23 2.83
N ALA A 251 -1.30 -0.97 3.70
CA ALA A 251 0.02 -1.58 3.70
C ALA A 251 0.00 -3.00 4.30
N PRO A 252 1.03 -3.82 4.04
CA PRO A 252 1.35 -4.94 4.92
C PRO A 252 1.66 -4.47 6.34
N SER A 253 1.47 -5.33 7.34
CA SER A 253 1.65 -5.01 8.78
C SER A 253 2.39 -6.09 9.57
N CYS A 254 2.98 -7.06 8.89
CA CYS A 254 3.79 -8.11 9.48
C CYS A 254 5.21 -8.01 8.94
N TRP A 255 6.19 -7.88 9.83
CA TRP A 255 7.59 -7.67 9.49
C TRP A 255 8.44 -8.89 9.83
N ASN A 256 9.45 -9.18 9.01
CA ASN A 256 10.35 -10.30 9.24
C ASN A 256 11.27 -10.13 10.47
N GLY A 257 11.39 -8.91 10.99
CA GLY A 257 12.24 -8.60 12.14
C GLY A 257 13.71 -8.37 11.79
N LEU A 258 14.10 -8.54 10.54
CA LEU A 258 15.50 -8.60 10.11
C LEU A 258 15.95 -7.37 9.34
N TYR A 259 15.12 -6.87 8.41
CA TYR A 259 15.52 -5.85 7.44
C TYR A 259 14.58 -4.67 7.43
N LEU A 260 15.12 -3.45 7.45
CA LEU A 260 14.41 -2.19 7.23
C LEU A 260 14.04 -1.99 5.76
N ASP A 261 14.77 -2.64 4.86
CA ASP A 261 14.49 -2.71 3.43
C ASP A 261 15.08 -3.98 2.82
N THR A 262 14.51 -4.45 1.71
CA THR A 262 15.00 -5.58 0.91
C THR A 262 15.14 -5.16 -0.55
N PRO A 263 15.88 -5.89 -1.41
CA PRO A 263 16.12 -5.46 -2.79
C PRO A 263 14.87 -5.21 -3.65
N ASP A 264 13.74 -5.80 -3.30
CA ASP A 264 12.45 -5.61 -3.96
C ASP A 264 11.54 -4.59 -3.26
N HIS A 265 12.04 -4.00 -2.17
CA HIS A 265 11.38 -3.05 -1.27
C HIS A 265 10.07 -3.53 -0.66
N LYS A 266 9.86 -4.85 -0.63
CA LYS A 266 8.57 -5.48 -0.30
C LYS A 266 8.71 -6.73 0.57
N SER A 267 9.64 -7.63 0.23
CA SER A 267 9.73 -8.98 0.82
C SER A 267 10.07 -9.03 2.31
N HIS A 268 10.49 -7.92 2.94
CA HIS A 268 10.62 -7.85 4.39
C HIS A 268 9.29 -7.60 5.12
N MET A 269 8.22 -7.30 4.38
CA MET A 269 6.87 -7.06 4.89
C MET A 269 5.86 -8.06 4.29
N ALA A 270 4.84 -8.42 5.07
CA ALA A 270 3.76 -9.28 4.66
C ALA A 270 2.41 -8.77 5.17
N TYR A 271 1.37 -9.05 4.40
CA TYR A 271 -0.01 -8.90 4.88
C TYR A 271 -0.33 -10.00 5.90
N PRO A 272 -1.14 -9.69 6.93
CA PRO A 272 -1.69 -10.70 7.82
C PRO A 272 -2.36 -11.85 7.06
N VAL A 273 -2.34 -13.02 7.68
CA VAL A 273 -3.01 -14.23 7.19
C VAL A 273 -4.11 -14.62 8.16
N VAL A 274 -5.12 -15.32 7.63
CA VAL A 274 -6.18 -15.88 8.48
C VAL A 274 -5.60 -17.03 9.30
N LYS A 275 -5.78 -16.95 10.62
CA LYS A 275 -5.42 -18.02 11.56
C LYS A 275 -6.26 -19.26 11.26
N PRO A 276 -5.62 -20.43 11.02
CA PRO A 276 -6.33 -21.66 10.66
C PRO A 276 -7.47 -22.00 11.63
N GLY A 277 -8.65 -22.31 11.09
CA GLY A 277 -9.84 -22.68 11.86
C GLY A 277 -10.58 -21.51 12.54
N THR A 278 -10.23 -20.27 12.23
CA THR A 278 -10.87 -19.06 12.78
C THR A 278 -11.06 -18.00 11.68
N ASN A 279 -11.68 -16.86 12.03
CA ASN A 279 -11.70 -15.66 11.20
C ASN A 279 -10.73 -14.57 11.72
N ASP A 280 -9.78 -14.96 12.58
CA ASP A 280 -8.82 -14.04 13.17
C ASP A 280 -7.63 -13.82 12.23
N ASN A 281 -7.11 -12.58 12.19
CA ASN A 281 -5.90 -12.25 11.46
C ASN A 281 -4.68 -12.37 12.37
N MET A 282 -3.63 -13.02 11.88
CA MET A 282 -2.34 -13.12 12.56
C MET A 282 -1.20 -12.88 11.58
N CYS A 283 -0.02 -12.58 12.10
CA CYS A 283 1.17 -12.55 11.26
C CYS A 283 1.61 -13.97 10.87
N PRO A 284 2.11 -14.19 9.63
CA PRO A 284 2.67 -15.47 9.25
C PRO A 284 4.00 -15.71 9.97
N ALA A 285 4.40 -16.97 10.12
CA ALA A 285 5.64 -17.33 10.81
C ALA A 285 6.91 -16.74 10.14
N SER A 286 6.87 -16.47 8.82
CA SER A 286 7.96 -15.80 8.10
C SER A 286 8.09 -14.31 8.44
N HIS A 287 7.04 -13.68 8.96
CA HIS A 287 6.98 -12.26 9.29
C HIS A 287 6.39 -12.04 10.68
N PRO A 288 7.05 -12.52 11.75
CA PRO A 288 6.38 -12.72 13.03
C PRO A 288 6.14 -11.45 13.84
N VAL A 289 6.68 -10.31 13.42
CA VAL A 289 6.59 -9.05 14.15
C VAL A 289 5.41 -8.22 13.65
N ALA A 290 4.35 -8.10 14.45
CA ALA A 290 3.23 -7.22 14.13
C ALA A 290 3.61 -5.75 14.29
N LEU A 291 3.38 -4.96 13.24
CA LEU A 291 3.59 -3.52 13.17
C LEU A 291 2.26 -2.83 12.82
N PRO A 292 2.16 -1.49 12.91
CA PRO A 292 0.97 -0.79 12.45
C PRO A 292 0.76 -1.02 10.94
N MET A 293 -0.48 -1.16 10.53
CA MET A 293 -0.92 -1.11 9.16
C MET A 293 -1.15 0.34 8.78
N ILE A 294 -0.33 0.86 7.86
CA ILE A 294 -0.60 2.16 7.26
C ILE A 294 -1.81 2.03 6.32
N GLU A 295 -2.76 2.96 6.41
CA GLU A 295 -3.81 3.14 5.41
C GLU A 295 -3.77 4.59 4.93
N PHE A 296 -3.46 4.76 3.64
CA PHE A 296 -3.65 6.05 2.98
C PHE A 296 -5.13 6.24 2.72
N LYS A 297 -5.68 7.37 3.14
CA LYS A 297 -7.01 7.85 2.74
C LYS A 297 -6.82 9.23 2.11
N MET A 298 -6.79 9.25 0.79
CA MET A 298 -6.42 10.41 -0.01
C MET A 298 -7.65 10.98 -0.71
N ALA A 299 -7.78 12.30 -0.71
CA ALA A 299 -8.91 13.00 -1.33
C ALA A 299 -8.42 14.11 -2.26
N PHE A 300 -8.79 14.00 -3.54
CA PHE A 300 -8.36 14.93 -4.60
C PHE A 300 -9.54 15.81 -5.02
N PRO A 301 -9.36 17.14 -5.12
CA PRO A 301 -10.41 18.09 -5.51
C PRO A 301 -10.67 18.07 -7.03
N VAL A 302 -11.05 16.91 -7.56
CA VAL A 302 -11.40 16.71 -8.97
C VAL A 302 -12.73 15.98 -9.09
N ASN A 303 -13.59 16.48 -9.98
CA ASN A 303 -14.90 15.93 -10.27
C ASN A 303 -15.36 16.33 -11.69
N GLY A 304 -16.63 16.05 -12.02
CA GLY A 304 -17.20 16.30 -13.34
C GLY A 304 -16.72 15.28 -14.36
N ASP A 305 -16.24 15.74 -15.51
CA ASP A 305 -15.60 14.88 -16.51
C ASP A 305 -14.24 14.39 -16.00
N MET A 306 -14.08 13.07 -15.93
CA MET A 306 -12.88 12.40 -15.42
C MET A 306 -12.07 11.72 -16.53
N SER A 307 -12.47 11.87 -17.80
CA SER A 307 -11.85 11.18 -18.94
C SER A 307 -10.36 11.46 -19.13
N GLN A 308 -9.89 12.61 -18.64
CA GLN A 308 -8.48 13.02 -18.68
C GLN A 308 -7.75 12.83 -17.35
N VAL A 309 -8.40 12.22 -16.35
CA VAL A 309 -7.78 11.97 -15.04
C VAL A 309 -6.84 10.77 -15.14
N ARG A 310 -5.62 10.95 -14.66
CA ARG A 310 -4.55 9.94 -14.67
C ARG A 310 -3.61 10.12 -13.48
N LEU A 311 -2.91 9.06 -13.10
CA LEU A 311 -1.71 9.16 -12.30
C LEU A 311 -0.51 9.46 -13.22
N SER A 312 0.56 10.01 -12.65
CA SER A 312 1.88 10.04 -13.29
C SER A 312 2.39 8.65 -13.63
N SER A 313 2.01 7.62 -12.87
CA SER A 313 2.30 6.21 -13.12
C SER A 313 1.38 5.55 -14.15
N GLY A 314 0.35 6.24 -14.64
CA GLY A 314 -0.60 5.71 -15.63
C GLY A 314 -2.06 5.76 -15.19
N ARG A 315 -2.80 4.66 -15.41
CA ARG A 315 -4.23 4.57 -15.08
C ARG A 315 -4.46 4.39 -13.57
N GLY A 316 -5.70 4.49 -13.10
CA GLY A 316 -6.03 4.44 -11.67
C GLY A 316 -5.57 3.15 -10.98
N TYR A 317 -5.52 2.02 -11.69
CA TYR A 317 -4.99 0.77 -11.13
C TYR A 317 -3.47 0.77 -10.92
N SER A 318 -2.71 1.73 -11.48
CA SER A 318 -1.27 1.87 -11.20
C SER A 318 -0.96 2.50 -9.84
N PHE A 319 -2.00 2.76 -9.03
CA PHE A 319 -1.84 3.37 -7.71
C PHE A 319 -0.96 2.50 -6.79
N HIS A 320 0.03 3.16 -6.23
CA HIS A 320 0.90 2.65 -5.20
C HIS A 320 1.23 3.80 -4.26
N TYR A 321 1.84 3.48 -3.13
CA TYR A 321 2.45 4.48 -2.29
C TYR A 321 3.63 3.90 -1.55
N ASP A 322 4.39 4.82 -0.99
CA ASP A 322 5.68 4.56 -0.41
C ASP A 322 5.73 5.21 0.97
N PHE A 323 6.44 4.55 1.87
CA PHE A 323 6.61 4.99 3.23
C PHE A 323 8.06 4.83 3.65
N PHE A 324 8.59 5.87 4.30
CA PHE A 324 9.91 5.85 4.92
C PHE A 324 9.81 6.39 6.36
N ASN A 325 9.89 5.49 7.33
CA ASN A 325 9.73 5.79 8.74
C ASN A 325 10.89 6.65 9.29
N ALA A 326 10.56 7.83 9.78
CA ALA A 326 11.48 8.69 10.51
C ALA A 326 10.81 9.41 11.70
N TRP A 327 9.76 8.79 12.26
CA TRP A 327 9.20 9.19 13.55
C TRP A 327 10.26 9.24 14.66
N GLU A 328 10.10 10.17 15.60
CA GLU A 328 10.76 10.09 16.90
C GLU A 328 10.23 8.88 17.67
N GLU A 329 11.15 8.00 18.07
CA GLU A 329 10.83 6.65 18.55
C GLU A 329 9.96 6.64 19.79
N ARG A 330 10.19 7.54 20.76
CA ARG A 330 9.40 7.59 21.99
C ARG A 330 7.97 8.03 21.71
N THR A 331 7.78 8.99 20.83
CA THR A 331 6.47 9.50 20.43
C THR A 331 5.67 8.45 19.68
N LEU A 332 6.27 7.79 18.68
CA LEU A 332 5.61 6.70 17.96
C LEU A 332 5.26 5.54 18.90
N LYS A 333 6.18 5.16 19.79
CA LYS A 333 5.91 4.12 20.78
C LYS A 333 4.73 4.50 21.69
N ALA A 334 4.70 5.73 22.21
CA ALA A 334 3.63 6.17 23.08
C ALA A 334 2.25 6.16 22.37
N LEU A 335 2.19 6.59 21.11
CA LEU A 335 0.98 6.51 20.30
C LEU A 335 0.55 5.07 20.03
N VAL A 336 1.47 4.18 19.67
CA VAL A 336 1.16 2.75 19.45
C VAL A 336 0.67 2.07 20.72
N ASP A 337 1.38 2.25 21.84
CA ASP A 337 1.02 1.66 23.13
C ASP A 337 -0.36 2.14 23.60
N HIS A 338 -0.65 3.43 23.44
CA HIS A 338 -1.90 4.02 23.92
C HIS A 338 -3.08 3.70 23.00
N CYS A 339 -2.92 3.94 21.69
CA CYS A 339 -4.03 3.94 20.75
C CYS A 339 -4.29 2.57 20.14
N ILE A 340 -3.24 1.88 19.70
CA ILE A 340 -3.38 0.57 19.07
C ILE A 340 -3.48 -0.52 20.12
N VAL A 341 -2.46 -0.64 20.99
CA VAL A 341 -2.42 -1.65 22.05
C VAL A 341 -3.51 -1.39 23.11
N GLY A 342 -3.85 -0.12 23.35
CA GLY A 342 -4.94 0.26 24.26
C GLY A 342 -6.35 0.15 23.67
N GLY A 343 -6.49 -0.18 22.38
CA GLY A 343 -7.78 -0.44 21.71
C GLY A 343 -8.66 0.79 21.55
N LEU A 344 -8.09 1.92 21.09
CA LEU A 344 -8.75 3.22 20.99
C LEU A 344 -8.84 3.73 19.54
N GLN A 345 -9.72 4.71 19.33
CA GLN A 345 -9.84 5.49 18.10
C GLN A 345 -9.23 6.89 18.29
N CYS A 346 -7.91 6.97 18.16
CA CYS A 346 -7.22 8.21 18.43
C CYS A 346 -7.22 9.18 17.23
N ASP A 347 -7.32 10.47 17.55
CA ASP A 347 -6.91 11.55 16.67
C ASP A 347 -5.36 11.69 16.61
N THR A 348 -4.88 12.80 16.02
CA THR A 348 -3.44 13.09 15.90
C THR A 348 -2.70 13.37 17.20
N ARG A 349 -3.43 13.59 18.30
CA ARG A 349 -2.85 13.76 19.65
C ARG A 349 -2.84 12.46 20.45
N GLY A 350 -3.35 11.37 19.89
CA GLY A 350 -3.60 10.17 20.68
C GLY A 350 -4.80 10.33 21.62
N TYR A 351 -5.75 11.22 21.31
CA TYR A 351 -6.97 11.40 22.09
C TYR A 351 -8.14 10.66 21.42
N ASP A 352 -8.90 9.90 22.21
CA ASP A 352 -10.13 9.26 21.77
C ASP A 352 -11.34 9.98 22.35
N GLN A 353 -12.13 10.58 21.47
CA GLN A 353 -13.34 11.33 21.84
C GLN A 353 -14.44 10.47 22.48
N ASN A 354 -14.44 9.16 22.22
CA ASN A 354 -15.37 8.21 22.81
C ASN A 354 -14.88 7.68 24.16
N HIS A 355 -13.60 7.89 24.48
CA HIS A 355 -12.94 7.46 25.72
C HIS A 355 -12.13 8.60 26.37
N PRO A 356 -12.77 9.75 26.69
CA PRO A 356 -12.07 10.93 27.22
C PRO A 356 -11.34 10.65 28.55
N GLU A 357 -11.80 9.67 29.33
CA GLU A 357 -11.19 9.23 30.58
C GLU A 357 -9.78 8.64 30.39
N ARG A 358 -9.43 8.24 29.17
CA ARG A 358 -8.11 7.69 28.83
C ARG A 358 -7.08 8.78 28.57
N GLY A 359 -7.51 10.03 28.38
CA GLY A 359 -6.65 11.17 28.12
C GLY A 359 -6.10 11.20 26.68
N ALA A 360 -5.04 11.98 26.49
CA ALA A 360 -4.32 12.09 25.23
C ALA A 360 -2.84 11.76 25.44
N VAL A 361 -2.20 11.18 24.42
CA VAL A 361 -0.75 10.93 24.44
C VAL A 361 0.04 12.24 24.35
N LEU A 362 -0.43 13.16 23.50
CA LEU A 362 0.24 14.41 23.20
C LEU A 362 -0.52 15.61 23.78
N ASN A 363 0.25 16.63 24.18
CA ASN A 363 -0.26 17.91 24.64
C ASN A 363 -0.90 18.71 23.49
N ALA A 364 -1.34 19.94 23.77
CA ALA A 364 -2.01 20.80 22.79
C ALA A 364 -1.12 21.22 21.60
N ASP A 365 0.21 21.12 21.75
CA ASP A 365 1.20 21.39 20.70
C ASP A 365 1.66 20.11 19.98
N HIS A 366 0.92 19.00 20.17
CA HIS A 366 1.22 17.68 19.61
C HIS A 366 2.62 17.16 19.98
N ARG A 367 3.08 17.45 21.20
CA ARG A 367 4.33 16.91 21.76
C ARG A 367 4.06 16.02 22.96
N LEU A 368 4.99 15.11 23.24
CA LEU A 368 4.99 14.38 24.50
C LEU A 368 5.09 15.40 25.68
N PRO A 369 4.35 15.19 26.78
CA PRO A 369 4.38 16.05 27.97
C PRO A 369 5.74 16.18 28.66
#